data_AF-A0A318U875-F1
#
_entry.id   AF-A0A318U875-F1
#
_cell.length_a   1.000
_cell.length_b   1.000
_cell.length_c   1.000
_cell.angle_alpha   90.00
_cell.angle_beta   90.00
_cell.angle_gamma   90.00
#
_symmetry.space_group_name_H-M   'P 1'
#
loop_
_entity.id
_entity.type
_entity.pdbx_description
1 polymer ?
#
loop_
_entity_poly.entity_id
_entity_poly.type
_entity_poly.pdbx_seq_one_letter_code
_entity_poly.pdbx_strand_id
1 'polypeptide(L)' 'MQKLNQKQCNEISGGFAISALITSIIGAIPIITSAITSTAGLIRSLSAPKGEIKTKDFNAKWEDADNKTGLNIGFHYCL' A
#
# COMPACT_ATOMS: atom_id res chain seq x y z
N MET A 1 -19.99 -27.54 36.79
CA MET A 1 -18.80 -27.13 36.01
C MET A 1 -17.59 -27.87 36.55
N GLN A 2 -16.89 -28.66 35.73
CA GLN A 2 -15.62 -29.27 36.12
C GLN A 2 -14.54 -28.19 36.16
N LYS A 3 -13.81 -28.08 37.27
CA LYS A 3 -12.64 -27.18 37.37
C LYS A 3 -11.53 -27.76 36.50
N LEU A 4 -11.00 -26.93 35.60
CA LEU A 4 -9.82 -27.27 34.83
C LEU A 4 -8.61 -27.43 35.76
N ASN A 5 -7.78 -28.42 35.46
CA ASN A 5 -6.48 -28.59 36.10
C ASN A 5 -5.54 -27.46 35.64
N GLN A 6 -4.65 -27.00 36.53
CA GLN A 6 -3.56 -26.07 36.27
C GLN A 6 -2.84 -26.32 34.92
N LYS A 7 -2.58 -27.59 34.59
CA LYS A 7 -1.91 -27.96 33.33
C LYS A 7 -2.70 -27.57 32.08
N GLN A 8 -4.02 -27.76 32.11
CA GLN A 8 -4.93 -27.41 31.02
C GLN A 8 -5.11 -25.89 30.90
N CYS A 9 -5.14 -25.16 32.03
CA CYS A 9 -5.15 -23.70 32.02
C CYS A 9 -3.88 -23.10 31.39
N ASN A 10 -2.72 -23.70 31.66
CA ASN A 10 -1.44 -23.26 31.10
C ASN A 10 -1.35 -23.55 29.59
N GLU A 11 -1.85 -24.70 29.12
CA GLU A 11 -1.94 -25.01 27.69
C GLU A 11 -2.85 -24.02 26.93
N ILE A 12 -4.01 -23.70 27.49
CA ILE A 12 -4.94 -22.73 26.89
C ILE A 12 -4.32 -21.34 26.85
N SER A 13 -3.70 -20.89 27.94
CA SER A 13 -3.05 -19.57 28.00
C SER A 13 -1.84 -19.47 27.06
N GLY A 14 -1.04 -20.53 26.97
CA GLY A 14 0.09 -20.61 26.04
C GLY A 14 -0.35 -20.62 24.57
N GLY A 15 -1.38 -21.40 24.24
CA GLY A 15 -1.97 -21.42 22.90
C GLY A 15 -2.59 -20.08 22.50
N PHE A 16 -3.22 -19.39 23.44
CA PHE A 16 -3.74 -18.05 23.23
C PHE A 16 -2.64 -17.01 23.02
N ALA A 17 -1.56 -17.03 23.82
CA ALA A 17 -0.46 -16.08 23.68
C ALA A 17 0.24 -16.20 22.31
N ILE A 18 0.50 -17.43 21.85
CA ILE A 18 1.14 -17.68 20.55
C ILE A 18 0.22 -17.27 19.39
N SER A 19 -1.05 -17.65 19.45
CA SER A 19 -2.02 -17.29 18.41
C SER A 19 -2.27 -15.78 18.34
N ALA A 20 -2.31 -15.09 19.48
CA ALA A 20 -2.42 -13.64 19.55
C ALA A 20 -1.21 -12.93 18.92
N LEU A 21 0.01 -13.41 19.18
CA LEU A 21 1.23 -12.88 18.58
C LEU A 21 1.27 -13.09 17.05
N ILE A 22 0.92 -14.27 16.57
CA ILE A 22 0.89 -14.55 15.13
C ILE A 22 -0.17 -13.67 14.45
N THR A 23 -1.35 -13.55 15.07
CA THR A 23 -2.44 -12.71 14.55
C THR A 23 -2.05 -11.24 14.52
N SER A 24 -1.33 -10.74 15.52
CA SER A 24 -0.87 -9.34 15.54
C SER A 24 0.15 -9.04 14.45
N ILE A 25 1.08 -9.97 14.19
CA ILE A 25 2.08 -9.84 13.12
C ILE A 25 1.39 -9.82 11.76
N ILE A 26 0.51 -10.78 11.49
CA ILE A 26 -0.22 -10.86 10.21
C ILE A 26 -1.11 -9.62 10.03
N GLY A 27 -1.77 -9.18 11.09
CA GLY A 27 -2.61 -7.98 11.08
C GLY A 27 -1.83 -6.67 10.85
N ALA A 28 -0.54 -6.63 11.18
CA ALA A 28 0.30 -5.45 10.95
C ALA A 28 0.77 -5.31 9.49
N ILE A 29 0.82 -6.40 8.72
CA ILE A 29 1.35 -6.40 7.35
C ILE A 29 0.61 -5.39 6.44
N PRO A 30 -0.74 -5.38 6.36
CA PRO A 30 -1.46 -4.44 5.49
C PRO A 30 -1.21 -2.97 5.83
N ILE A 31 -1.03 -2.66 7.12
CA ILE A 31 -0.80 -1.29 7.60
C ILE A 31 0.58 -0.82 7.12
N ILE A 32 1.60 -1.66 7.32
CA ILE A 32 2.98 -1.36 6.93
C ILE A 32 3.09 -1.23 5.40
N THR A 33 2.52 -2.17 4.64
CA THR A 33 2.60 -2.13 3.17
C THR A 33 1.87 -0.92 2.60
N SER A 34 0.71 -0.56 3.15
CA SER A 34 -0.04 0.63 2.71
C SER A 34 0.72 1.93 2.98
N ALA A 35 1.36 2.05 4.14
CA ALA A 35 2.17 3.22 4.48
C ALA A 35 3.40 3.36 3.57
N ILE A 36 4.12 2.26 3.33
CA ILE A 36 5.32 2.27 2.46
C ILE A 36 4.93 2.60 1.02
N THR A 37 3.91 1.95 0.46
CA THR A 37 3.50 2.17 -0.94
C THR A 37 3.01 3.58 -1.18
N SER A 38 2.22 4.15 -0.25
CA SER A 38 1.74 5.53 -0.34
C SER A 38 2.90 6.53 -0.29
N THR A 39 3.84 6.34 0.64
CA THR A 39 5.00 7.22 0.80
C THR A 39 5.94 7.12 -0.41
N ALA A 40 6.24 5.91 -0.86
CA ALA A 40 7.09 5.69 -2.04
C ALA A 40 6.44 6.21 -3.33
N GLY A 41 5.11 6.09 -3.45
CA GLY A 41 4.34 6.67 -4.55
C GLY A 41 4.40 8.19 -4.55
N LEU A 42 4.27 8.82 -3.38
CA LEU A 42 4.40 10.26 -3.24
C LEU A 42 5.82 10.74 -3.58
N ILE A 43 6.86 10.09 -3.04
CA ILE A 43 8.26 10.44 -3.35
C ILE A 43 8.52 10.32 -4.86
N ARG A 44 8.08 9.22 -5.49
CA ARG A 44 8.20 9.06 -6.95
C ARG A 44 7.45 10.15 -7.70
N SER A 45 6.26 10.53 -7.25
CA SER A 45 5.47 11.61 -7.86
C SER A 45 6.20 12.95 -7.77
N LEU A 46 6.81 13.25 -6.63
CA LEU A 46 7.53 14.51 -6.40
C LEU A 46 8.87 14.57 -7.16
N SER A 47 9.55 13.44 -7.32
CA SER A 47 10.83 13.36 -8.06
C SER A 47 10.66 13.13 -9.56
N ALA A 48 9.43 12.94 -10.06
CA ALA A 48 9.20 12.68 -11.47
C ALA A 48 9.19 13.99 -12.29
N PRO A 49 9.96 14.07 -13.39
CA PRO A 49 9.97 15.25 -14.27
C PRO A 49 8.65 15.43 -15.03
N LYS A 50 7.82 14.39 -15.11
CA LYS A 50 6.47 14.46 -15.65
C LYS A 50 5.55 13.50 -14.92
N GLY A 51 4.29 13.87 -14.76
CA GLY A 51 3.31 13.04 -14.09
C GLY A 51 1.88 13.54 -14.26
N GLU A 52 0.93 12.67 -13.96
CA GLU A 52 -0.50 12.96 -14.02
C GLU A 52 -1.21 12.21 -12.88
N ILE A 53 -2.03 12.94 -12.12
CA ILE A 53 -2.95 12.43 -11.11
C ILE A 53 -4.36 12.65 -11.65
N LYS A 54 -5.08 11.56 -11.88
CA LYS A 54 -6.49 11.56 -12.28
C LYS A 54 -7.32 10.84 -11.24
N THR A 55 -8.19 11.58 -10.57
CA THR A 55 -9.28 11.04 -9.77
C THR A 55 -10.60 11.51 -10.38
N LYS A 56 -11.73 11.03 -9.84
CA LYS A 56 -13.06 11.40 -10.32
C LYS A 56 -13.31 12.91 -10.26
N ASP A 57 -12.79 13.56 -9.21
CA ASP A 57 -13.08 14.96 -8.89
C ASP A 57 -11.84 15.87 -8.98
N PHE A 58 -10.65 15.30 -9.22
CA PHE A 58 -9.39 16.04 -9.28
C PHE A 58 -8.51 15.56 -10.42
N ASN A 59 -7.96 16.49 -11.18
CA ASN A 59 -6.99 16.24 -12.23
C ASN A 59 -5.83 17.22 -12.10
N ALA A 60 -4.61 16.69 -11.95
CA ALA A 60 -3.38 17.47 -11.98
C ALA A 60 -2.36 16.80 -12.89
N LYS A 61 -1.75 17.57 -13.79
CA LYS A 61 -0.71 17.11 -14.70
C LYS A 61 0.46 18.09 -14.66
N TRP A 62 1.69 17.57 -14.63
CA TRP A 62 2.90 18.37 -14.67
C TRP A 62 3.92 17.77 -15.63
N GLU A 63 4.75 18.63 -16.20
CA GLU A 63 5.84 18.29 -17.10
C GLU A 63 6.92 19.38 -16.95
N ASP A 64 8.16 18.96 -16.75
CA ASP A 64 9.31 19.85 -16.62
C ASP A 64 9.56 20.57 -17.96
N ALA A 65 9.78 21.88 -17.88
CA ALA A 65 9.80 22.80 -19.02
C ALA A 65 11.00 22.58 -19.97
N ASP A 66 11.98 21.77 -19.57
CA ASP A 66 13.15 21.40 -20.38
C ASP A 66 12.89 20.23 -21.36
N ASN A 67 11.65 19.74 -21.44
CA ASN A 67 11.27 18.80 -22.49
C ASN A 67 10.98 19.53 -23.79
N LYS A 68 11.97 19.50 -24.71
CA LYS A 68 11.77 19.79 -26.13
C LYS A 68 10.48 19.12 -26.58
N THR A 69 9.46 19.93 -26.89
CA THR A 69 8.17 19.52 -27.43
C THR A 69 8.36 18.66 -28.68
N GLY A 70 8.48 17.35 -28.49
CA GLY A 70 8.28 16.35 -29.52
C GLY A 70 6.79 16.18 -29.70
N LEU A 71 6.20 16.94 -30.62
CA LEU A 71 4.82 16.80 -31.05
C LEU A 71 4.60 15.37 -31.56
N ASN A 72 4.07 14.48 -30.71
CA ASN A 72 3.60 13.17 -31.14
C ASN A 72 2.23 13.35 -31.82
N ILE A 73 2.24 13.82 -33.06
CA ILE A 73 1.13 13.68 -34.00
C ILE A 73 1.10 12.22 -34.48
N GLY A 74 0.65 11.32 -33.60
CA GLY A 74 0.16 10.02 -34.03
C GLY A 74 -1.14 10.23 -34.80
N PHE A 75 -1.05 10.42 -36.11
CA PHE A 75 -2.21 10.27 -36.99
C PHE A 75 -2.69 8.82 -36.90
N HIS A 76 -3.59 8.56 -35.96
CA HIS A 76 -4.46 7.39 -36.01
C HIS A 76 -5.46 7.63 -37.14
N TYR A 77 -5.12 7.23 -38.36
CA TYR A 77 -6.14 7.04 -39.40
C TYR A 77 -6.75 5.65 -39.22
N CYS A 78 -8.08 5.62 -39.14
CA CYS A 78 -8.86 4.41 -39.31
C CYS A 78 -8.76 3.96 -40.78
N LEU A 79 -8.41 2.70 -41.01
CA LEU A 79 -8.80 1.93 -42.20
C LEU A 79 -9.26 0.54 -41.72
#